data_AF-A0A496VSP5-F1
#
_entry.id   AF-A0A496VSP5-F1
#
_cell.length_a   1.000
_cell.length_b   1.000
_cell.length_c   1.000
_cell.angle_alpha   90.00
_cell.angle_beta   90.00
_cell.angle_gamma   90.00
#
_symmetry.space_group_name_H-M   'P 1'
#
loop_
_entity.id
_entity.type
_entity.pdbx_description
1 polymer ?
#
loop_
_entity_poly.entity_id
_entity_poly.type
_entity_poly.pdbx_seq_one_letter_code
_entity_poly.pdbx_strand_id
1 'polypeptide(L)'
;MPTYEYEHLEKSCIRGKLFEIKQSIKDESFQKCPTCNGPVRKRISCVGLSIQKTNTEIRDLGFTKLVKRDDGVYENVTQRGKESRYMEAGKPETMPDLSKIISD
;
A
#
# COMPACT_ATOMS: atom_id res chain seq x y z
N MET A 1 -6.67 -13.54 -16.33
CA MET A 1 -5.42 -13.64 -17.11
C MET A 1 -4.41 -12.69 -16.48
N PRO A 2 -3.28 -13.18 -15.94
CA PRO A 2 -2.31 -12.34 -15.23
C PRO A 2 -1.62 -11.34 -16.18
N THR A 3 -1.14 -10.24 -15.60
CA THR A 3 -0.24 -9.29 -16.26
C THR A 3 1.19 -9.63 -15.84
N TYR A 4 2.11 -9.64 -16.80
CA TYR A 4 3.54 -9.80 -16.54
C TYR A 4 4.31 -8.62 -17.12
N GLU A 5 5.43 -8.32 -16.48
CA GLU A 5 6.38 -7.31 -16.93
C GLU A 5 7.51 -7.96 -17.73
N TYR A 6 7.90 -7.31 -18.82
CA TYR A 6 9.02 -7.69 -19.66
C TYR A 6 9.97 -6.52 -19.87
N GLU A 7 11.27 -6.82 -19.95
CA GLU A 7 12.33 -5.86 -20.20
C GLU A 7 13.03 -6.17 -21.53
N HIS A 8 13.19 -5.16 -22.40
CA HIS A 8 14.06 -5.25 -23.57
C HIS A 8 15.52 -5.29 -23.14
N LEU A 9 16.26 -6.27 -23.66
CA LEU A 9 17.69 -6.42 -23.37
C LEU A 9 18.56 -5.48 -24.23
N GLU A 10 18.00 -4.97 -25.32
CA GLU A 10 18.69 -4.11 -26.29
C GLU A 10 17.87 -2.82 -26.56
N LYS A 11 17.88 -2.34 -27.82
CA LYS A 11 17.14 -1.16 -28.23
C LYS A 11 15.63 -1.40 -28.05
N SER A 12 15.03 -0.57 -27.21
CA SER A 12 13.59 -0.59 -26.98
C SER A 12 12.81 -0.09 -28.20
N CYS A 13 11.62 -0.67 -28.40
CA CYS A 13 10.67 -0.20 -29.40
C CYS A 13 9.66 0.78 -28.78
N ILE A 14 8.54 1.02 -29.45
CA ILE A 14 7.45 1.89 -28.98
C ILE A 14 6.86 1.47 -27.62
N ARG A 15 7.05 0.21 -27.21
CA ARG A 15 6.65 -0.28 -25.88
C ARG A 15 7.55 0.22 -24.75
N GLY A 16 8.67 0.87 -25.06
CA GLY A 16 9.67 1.29 -24.09
C GLY A 16 10.55 0.14 -23.58
N LYS A 17 11.47 0.47 -22.68
CA LYS A 17 12.41 -0.49 -22.10
C LYS A 17 11.71 -1.55 -21.25
N LEU A 18 10.69 -1.14 -20.50
CA LEU A 18 9.83 -2.00 -19.68
C LEU A 18 8.40 -1.89 -20.18
N PHE A 19 7.71 -3.02 -20.28
CA PHE A 19 6.31 -3.05 -20.67
C PHE A 19 5.53 -4.18 -20.01
N GLU A 20 4.24 -3.98 -19.89
CA GLU A 20 3.30 -4.95 -19.35
C GLU A 20 2.54 -5.67 -20.48
N ILE A 21 2.27 -6.96 -20.28
CA ILE A 21 1.43 -7.76 -21.16
C ILE A 21 0.55 -8.73 -20.38
N LYS A 22 -0.71 -8.85 -20.80
CA LYS A 22 -1.61 -9.89 -20.30
C LYS A 22 -1.30 -11.19 -21.02
N GLN A 23 -0.96 -12.24 -20.28
CA GLN A 23 -0.58 -13.54 -20.83
C GLN A 23 -1.25 -14.65 -20.02
N SER A 24 -1.55 -15.80 -20.63
CA SER A 24 -1.99 -16.97 -19.87
C SER A 24 -0.87 -17.46 -18.95
N ILE A 25 -1.24 -18.03 -17.80
CA ILE A 25 -0.28 -18.68 -16.91
C ILE A 25 0.30 -19.97 -17.50
N LYS A 26 -0.39 -20.55 -18.50
CA LYS A 26 0.02 -21.79 -19.17
C LYS A 26 1.02 -21.55 -20.31
N ASP A 27 1.17 -20.30 -20.75
CA ASP A 27 2.05 -19.97 -21.87
C ASP A 27 3.49 -19.81 -21.38
N GLU A 28 4.45 -20.21 -22.22
CA GLU A 28 5.86 -19.97 -21.95
C GLU A 28 6.19 -18.47 -21.96
N SER A 29 7.22 -18.07 -21.21
CA SER A 29 7.63 -16.66 -21.17
C SER A 29 8.20 -16.21 -22.51
N PHE A 30 7.83 -15.01 -22.96
CA PHE A 30 8.35 -14.46 -24.21
C PHE A 30 9.87 -14.26 -24.14
N GLN A 31 10.58 -14.77 -25.14
CA GLN A 31 12.00 -14.48 -25.37
C GLN A 31 12.18 -13.30 -26.35
N LYS A 32 11.12 -12.95 -27.09
CA LYS A 32 11.10 -11.89 -28.09
C LYS A 32 9.88 -10.98 -27.89
N CYS A 33 10.07 -9.69 -28.11
CA CYS A 33 9.00 -8.71 -28.03
C CYS A 33 7.96 -8.98 -29.14
N PRO A 34 6.66 -9.06 -28.84
CA PRO A 34 5.63 -9.33 -29.85
C PRO A 34 5.45 -8.19 -30.87
N THR A 35 6.04 -7.02 -30.64
CA THR A 35 5.92 -5.86 -31.53
C THR A 35 7.15 -5.68 -32.43
N CYS A 36 8.37 -5.82 -31.91
CA CYS A 36 9.60 -5.60 -32.68
C CYS A 36 10.48 -6.83 -32.83
N ASN A 37 10.09 -7.97 -32.25
CA ASN A 37 10.85 -9.23 -32.23
C ASN A 37 12.24 -9.15 -31.56
N GLY A 38 12.59 -8.02 -30.94
CA GLY A 38 13.83 -7.84 -30.19
C GLY A 38 13.86 -8.69 -28.92
N PRO A 39 15.06 -9.04 -28.41
CA PRO A 39 15.20 -9.91 -27.25
C PRO A 39 14.64 -9.26 -25.97
N VAL A 40 13.81 -10.01 -25.25
CA VAL A 40 13.21 -9.58 -23.98
C VAL A 40 13.37 -10.65 -22.91
N ARG A 41 13.32 -10.24 -21.64
CA ARG A 41 13.22 -11.16 -20.50
C ARG A 41 12.01 -10.82 -19.64
N LYS A 42 11.37 -11.84 -19.08
CA LYS A 42 10.33 -11.67 -18.07
C LYS A 42 10.97 -11.15 -16.77
N ARG A 43 10.37 -10.13 -16.18
CA ARG A 43 10.76 -9.62 -14.86
C ARG A 43 9.85 -10.20 -13.80
N ILE A 44 10.40 -10.39 -12.60
CA ILE A 44 9.59 -10.65 -11.41
C ILE A 44 8.99 -9.29 -11.03
N SER A 45 7.67 -9.15 -11.18
CA SER A 45 6.95 -7.95 -10.78
C SER A 45 7.14 -7.67 -9.29
N CYS A 46 7.13 -6.39 -8.93
CA CYS A 46 7.11 -5.98 -7.53
C CYS A 46 5.82 -6.51 -6.87
N VAL A 47 5.98 -7.31 -5.82
CA VAL A 47 4.83 -7.76 -5.04
C VAL A 47 4.33 -6.63 -4.14
N GLY A 48 3.01 -6.40 -4.13
CA GLY A 48 2.39 -5.54 -3.14
C GLY A 48 2.46 -6.20 -1.77
N LEU A 49 3.32 -5.69 -0.89
CA LEU A 49 3.43 -6.17 0.49
C LEU A 49 2.50 -5.36 1.39
N SER A 50 1.51 -6.01 2.00
CA SER A 50 0.64 -5.42 3.02
C SER A 50 1.13 -5.82 4.41
N ILE A 51 2.13 -5.12 4.93
CA ILE A 51 2.70 -5.38 6.27
C ILE A 51 1.91 -4.59 7.30
N GLN A 52 1.41 -5.27 8.33
CA GLN A 52 0.70 -4.60 9.43
C GLN A 52 1.67 -3.69 10.21
N LYS A 53 1.25 -2.44 10.42
CA LYS A 53 1.98 -1.50 11.27
C LYS A 53 1.61 -1.69 12.73
N THR A 54 2.60 -1.58 13.60
CA THR A 54 2.42 -1.51 15.05
C THR A 54 1.64 -0.24 15.41
N ASN A 55 1.00 -0.23 16.59
CA ASN A 55 0.30 0.96 17.05
C ASN A 55 1.25 2.17 17.20
N THR A 56 2.50 1.94 17.59
CA THR A 56 3.53 2.99 17.66
C THR A 56 3.81 3.60 16.28
N GLU A 57 4.04 2.79 15.26
CA GLU A 57 4.25 3.29 13.89
C GLU A 57 3.03 4.05 13.34
N ILE A 58 1.82 3.57 13.64
CA ILE A 58 0.58 4.25 13.26
C ILE A 58 0.50 5.62 13.93
N ARG A 59 0.81 5.71 15.22
CA ARG A 59 0.86 6.97 15.97
C ARG A 59 1.90 7.93 15.39
N ASP A 60 3.09 7.44 15.09
CA ASP A 60 4.19 8.28 14.63
C ASP A 60 3.95 8.79 13.19
N LEU A 61 3.15 8.08 12.39
CA LEU A 61 2.63 8.54 11.10
C LEU A 61 1.49 9.57 11.20
N GLY A 62 1.13 10.00 12.42
CA GLY A 62 0.04 10.96 12.62
C GLY A 62 -1.35 10.34 12.56
N PHE A 63 -1.50 9.01 12.55
CA PHE A 63 -2.81 8.38 12.63
C PHE A 63 -3.25 8.18 14.09
N THR A 64 -4.56 8.15 14.29
CA THR A 64 -5.17 7.72 15.55
C THR A 64 -5.98 6.45 15.30
N LYS A 65 -5.67 5.39 16.05
CA LYS A 65 -6.33 4.09 15.97
C LYS A 65 -7.23 3.89 17.18
N LEU A 66 -8.52 3.79 16.90
CA LEU A 66 -9.56 3.51 17.87
C LEU A 66 -10.00 2.04 17.72
N VAL A 67 -9.90 1.26 18.80
CA VAL A 67 -10.33 -0.14 18.84
C VAL A 67 -11.64 -0.21 19.62
N LYS A 68 -12.72 -0.67 18.97
CA LYS A 68 -14.03 -0.79 19.62
C LYS A 68 -13.95 -1.71 20.84
N ARG A 69 -14.48 -1.26 21.98
CA ARG A 69 -14.60 -2.02 23.24
C ARG A 69 -16.05 -2.30 23.59
N ASP A 70 -16.93 -1.35 23.32
CA ASP A 70 -18.37 -1.46 23.50
C ASP A 70 -19.11 -0.55 22.50
N ASP A 71 -20.43 -0.51 22.54
CA ASP A 71 -21.24 0.40 21.74
C ASP A 71 -21.00 1.85 22.17
N GLY A 72 -20.45 2.63 21.23
CA GLY A 72 -20.06 4.01 21.46
C GLY A 72 -18.76 4.19 22.25
N VAL A 73 -18.06 3.12 22.64
CA VAL A 73 -16.81 3.20 23.41
C VAL A 73 -15.64 2.56 22.65
N TYR A 74 -14.58 3.34 22.44
CA TYR A 74 -13.40 2.93 21.70
C TYR A 74 -12.12 3.21 22.49
N GLU A 75 -11.19 2.27 22.55
CA GLU A 75 -9.87 2.49 23.14
C GLU A 75 -8.92 3.12 22.11
N ASN A 76 -8.32 4.24 22.48
CA ASN A 76 -7.26 4.89 21.73
C ASN A 76 -5.93 4.18 22.00
N VAL A 77 -5.58 3.23 21.13
CA VAL A 77 -4.32 2.48 21.25
C VAL A 77 -3.09 3.26 20.75
N THR A 78 -3.31 4.50 20.31
CA THR A 78 -2.31 5.44 19.80
C THR A 78 -2.27 6.72 20.62
N GLN A 79 -2.79 6.70 21.86
CA GLN A 79 -2.92 7.88 22.71
C GLN A 79 -1.59 8.64 22.85
N ARG A 80 -1.68 9.98 22.79
CA ARG A 80 -0.55 10.90 22.92
C ARG A 80 -0.70 11.76 24.17
N GLY A 81 0.31 11.76 25.04
CA GLY A 81 0.36 12.66 26.20
C GLY A 81 -0.85 12.55 27.12
N LYS A 82 -1.70 13.59 27.15
CA LYS A 82 -2.88 13.71 28.03
C LYS A 82 -4.20 13.34 27.35
N GLU A 83 -4.17 12.73 26.16
CA GLU A 83 -5.38 12.22 25.51
C GLU A 83 -6.08 11.16 26.38
N SER A 84 -7.41 11.10 26.28
CA SER A 84 -8.18 10.06 26.94
C SER A 84 -7.84 8.69 26.35
N ARG A 85 -7.73 7.69 27.23
CA ARG A 85 -7.58 6.28 26.82
C ARG A 85 -8.81 5.75 26.10
N TYR A 86 -9.99 6.22 26.49
CA TYR A 86 -11.27 5.84 25.88
C TYR A 86 -11.91 7.06 25.23
N MET A 87 -12.26 6.91 23.96
CA MET A 87 -13.11 7.82 23.22
C MET A 87 -14.54 7.31 23.33
N GLU A 88 -15.44 8.19 23.77
CA GLU A 88 -16.85 7.92 23.92
C GLU A 88 -17.66 8.77 22.93
N ALA A 89 -18.58 8.13 22.20
CA ALA A 89 -19.44 8.81 21.26
C ALA A 89 -20.32 9.84 21.98
N GLY A 90 -20.34 11.08 21.46
CA GLY A 90 -21.10 12.18 22.06
C GLY A 90 -20.38 12.93 23.18
N LYS A 91 -19.15 12.56 23.53
CA LYS A 91 -18.30 13.25 24.52
C LYS A 91 -17.06 13.87 23.86
N PRO A 92 -17.13 15.13 23.38
CA PRO A 92 -16.04 15.79 22.65
C PRO A 92 -14.71 15.84 23.43
N GLU A 93 -14.76 15.91 24.75
CA GLU A 93 -13.60 15.92 25.64
C GLU A 93 -12.76 14.63 25.59
N THR A 94 -13.35 13.53 25.10
CA THR A 94 -12.67 12.24 24.95
C THR A 94 -12.07 12.04 23.56
N MET A 95 -12.28 12.99 22.64
CA MET A 95 -11.76 12.91 21.27
C MET A 95 -10.25 13.18 21.20
N PRO A 96 -9.52 12.51 20.29
CA PRO A 96 -8.12 12.83 20.01
C PRO A 96 -7.96 14.28 19.53
N ASP A 97 -6.86 14.91 19.91
CA ASP A 97 -6.59 16.31 19.58
C ASP A 97 -5.96 16.41 18.17
N LEU A 98 -6.82 16.45 17.15
CA LEU A 98 -6.41 16.47 15.75
C LEU A 98 -5.55 17.69 15.39
N SER A 99 -5.73 18.81 16.10
CA SER A 99 -4.98 20.06 15.83
C SER A 99 -3.47 19.92 16.10
N LYS A 100 -3.09 18.99 16.98
CA LYS A 100 -1.68 18.68 17.27
C LYS A 100 -1.09 17.63 16.34
N ILE A 101 -1.91 17.03 15.48
CA ILE A 101 -1.57 15.87 14.67
C ILE A 101 -1.49 16.24 13.19
N ILE A 102 -2.43 17.07 12.73
CA ILE A 102 -2.56 17.47 11.32
C ILE A 102 -2.06 18.92 11.20
N SER A 103 -1.11 19.14 10.30
CA SER A 103 -0.64 20.47 9.87
C SER A 103 -0.92 20.67 8.38
N ASP A 104 -1.13 21.92 7.96
CA ASP A 104 -1.15 22.32 6.53
C ASP A 104 0.22 22.12 5.84
#